data_AF-A0A228Q4A2-F1
#
_entry.id   AF-A0A228Q4A2-F1
#
_cell.length_a   1.000
_cell.length_b   1.000
_cell.length_c   1.000
_cell.angle_alpha   90.00
_cell.angle_beta   90.00
_cell.angle_gamma   90.00
#
_symmetry.space_group_name_H-M   'P 1'
#
loop_
_entity.id
_entity.type
_entity.pdbx_description
1 polymer ?
#
loop_
_entity_poly.entity_id
_entity_poly.type
_entity_poly.pdbx_seq_one_letter_code
_entity_poly.pdbx_strand_id
1 'polypeptide(L)'
;MKATRKGRRHPPLTREWLLPLPPAHARDISLKCHMALVALRGGHGSETLLMRLRTSAYLVFLALDDAVSPDATIDLCVDAERVLDASVARAAQTGAWTLHDDECAVLERVLAAHDACVATLTRHRLAELWRHVCTFACAEQPGLVAQAAAKMQEPAVLH
;
A
#
# COMPACT_ATOMS: atom_id res chain seq x y z
N MET A 1 23.07 33.69 22.76
CA MET A 1 23.86 32.60 22.12
C MET A 1 22.93 31.81 21.21
N LYS A 2 23.15 31.82 19.89
CA LYS A 2 22.29 31.11 18.92
C LYS A 2 22.81 29.67 18.78
N ALA A 3 22.02 28.69 19.18
CA ALA A 3 22.35 27.27 19.03
C ALA A 3 22.29 26.88 17.55
N THR A 4 23.44 26.50 16.98
CA THR A 4 23.53 25.98 15.61
C THR A 4 22.97 24.56 15.60
N ARG A 5 21.86 24.37 14.88
CA ARG A 5 21.25 23.06 14.64
C ARG A 5 22.22 22.25 13.78
N LYS A 6 23.02 21.39 14.41
CA LYS A 6 23.94 20.46 13.74
C LYS A 6 23.11 19.48 12.92
N GLY A 7 23.01 19.71 11.62
CA GLY A 7 22.31 18.82 10.70
C GLY A 7 22.88 17.41 10.84
N ARG A 8 22.03 16.44 11.24
CA ARG A 8 22.37 15.02 11.24
C ARG A 8 22.65 14.64 9.79
N ARG A 9 23.93 14.56 9.41
CA ARG A 9 24.34 13.95 8.14
C ARG A 9 24.05 12.47 8.26
N HIS A 10 23.00 12.00 7.61
CA HIS A 10 22.72 10.58 7.50
C HIS A 10 23.90 9.91 6.79
N PRO A 11 24.36 8.73 7.25
CA PRO A 11 25.38 7.97 6.55
C PRO A 11 24.99 7.79 5.08
N PRO A 12 25.94 7.95 4.13
CA PRO A 12 25.63 7.79 2.72
C PRO A 12 25.10 6.37 2.45
N LEU A 13 24.05 6.28 1.63
CA LEU A 13 23.45 5.01 1.25
C LEU A 13 24.49 4.15 0.52
N THR A 14 24.60 2.87 0.91
CA THR A 14 25.46 1.94 0.16
C THR A 14 24.85 1.65 -1.20
N ARG A 15 25.67 1.27 -2.19
CA ARG A 15 25.22 0.94 -3.55
C ARG A 15 24.04 -0.04 -3.59
N GLU A 16 23.99 -1.03 -2.71
CA GLU A 16 22.90 -2.00 -2.65
C GLU A 16 21.53 -1.34 -2.39
N TRP A 17 21.47 -0.31 -1.53
CA TRP A 17 20.24 0.39 -1.17
C TRP A 17 19.66 1.23 -2.31
N LEU A 18 20.49 1.56 -3.30
CA LEU A 18 20.09 2.28 -4.52
C LEU A 18 19.64 1.35 -5.64
N LEU A 19 19.74 0.04 -5.46
CA LEU A 19 19.26 -0.95 -6.41
C LEU A 19 17.87 -1.46 -6.00
N PRO A 20 17.08 -1.98 -6.96
CA PRO A 20 15.85 -2.71 -6.66
C PRO A 20 16.11 -3.96 -5.80
N LEU A 21 15.02 -4.55 -5.31
CA LEU A 21 15.09 -5.87 -4.68
C LEU A 21 15.58 -6.92 -5.68
N PRO A 22 16.26 -7.99 -5.23
CA PRO A 22 16.56 -9.11 -6.10
C PRO A 22 15.23 -9.72 -6.59
N PRO A 23 15.13 -10.15 -7.86
CA PRO A 23 13.86 -10.63 -8.43
C PRO A 23 13.17 -11.73 -7.63
N ALA A 24 13.94 -12.61 -6.98
CA ALA A 24 13.40 -13.65 -6.11
C ALA A 24 12.63 -13.08 -4.89
N HIS A 25 13.13 -12.00 -4.28
CA HIS A 25 12.47 -11.35 -3.15
C HIS A 25 11.21 -10.60 -3.58
N ALA A 26 11.27 -9.88 -4.71
CA ALA A 26 10.09 -9.20 -5.27
C ALA A 26 8.98 -10.21 -5.57
N ARG A 27 9.32 -11.35 -6.22
CA ARG A 27 8.36 -12.43 -6.52
C ARG A 27 7.76 -13.06 -5.26
N ASP A 28 8.57 -13.28 -4.22
CA ASP A 28 8.08 -13.83 -2.95
C ASP A 28 7.06 -12.89 -2.28
N ILE A 29 7.32 -11.58 -2.30
CA ILE A 29 6.38 -10.58 -1.78
C ILE A 29 5.08 -10.59 -2.59
N SER A 30 5.18 -10.48 -3.92
CA SER A 30 4.02 -10.53 -4.84
C SER A 30 3.18 -11.79 -4.65
N LEU A 31 3.83 -12.96 -4.61
CA LEU A 31 3.15 -14.24 -4.46
C LEU A 31 2.33 -14.30 -3.17
N LYS A 32 2.89 -13.84 -2.05
CA LYS A 32 2.18 -13.84 -0.77
C LYS A 32 0.95 -12.93 -0.79
N CYS A 33 0.98 -11.83 -1.53
CA CYS A 33 -0.19 -10.95 -1.68
C CYS A 33 -1.26 -11.60 -2.55
N HIS A 34 -0.90 -12.18 -3.70
CA HIS A 34 -1.85 -12.90 -4.56
C HIS A 34 -2.45 -14.13 -3.87
N MET A 35 -1.67 -14.87 -3.09
CA MET A 35 -2.20 -15.99 -2.28
C MET A 35 -3.21 -15.51 -1.22
N ALA A 36 -2.99 -14.35 -0.62
CA ALA A 36 -3.95 -13.78 0.33
C ALA A 36 -5.29 -13.45 -0.37
N LEU A 37 -5.24 -12.89 -1.57
CA LEU A 37 -6.43 -12.63 -2.38
C LEU A 37 -7.19 -13.92 -2.72
N VAL A 38 -6.48 -14.94 -3.21
CA VAL A 38 -7.07 -16.26 -3.53
C VAL A 38 -7.72 -16.90 -2.29
N ALA A 39 -7.08 -16.82 -1.13
CA ALA A 39 -7.63 -17.36 0.11
C ALA A 39 -8.92 -16.63 0.54
N LEU A 40 -8.95 -15.30 0.45
CA LEU A 40 -10.14 -14.48 0.74
C LEU A 40 -11.29 -14.77 -0.24
N ARG A 41 -10.98 -14.94 -1.53
CA ARG A 41 -11.97 -15.34 -2.56
C ARG A 41 -12.55 -16.73 -2.28
N GLY A 42 -11.72 -17.65 -1.79
CA GLY A 42 -12.11 -19.03 -1.47
C GLY A 42 -12.80 -19.22 -0.12
N GLY A 43 -13.09 -18.16 0.63
CA GLY A 43 -13.72 -18.29 1.95
C GLY A 43 -12.77 -18.66 3.10
N HIS A 44 -11.46 -18.69 2.84
CA HIS A 44 -10.41 -19.03 3.80
C HIS A 44 -9.62 -17.79 4.25
N GLY A 45 -10.28 -16.63 4.23
CA GLY A 45 -9.68 -15.37 4.63
C GLY A 45 -9.43 -15.26 6.13
N SER A 46 -8.64 -14.27 6.49
CA SER A 46 -8.44 -13.83 7.86
C SER A 46 -8.13 -12.34 7.88
N GLU A 47 -8.24 -11.74 9.06
CA GLU A 47 -7.84 -10.34 9.28
C GLU A 47 -6.39 -10.08 8.82
N THR A 48 -5.47 -11.02 9.10
CA THR A 48 -4.07 -10.91 8.68
C THR A 48 -3.91 -10.91 7.16
N LEU A 49 -4.68 -11.74 6.44
CA LEU A 49 -4.66 -11.77 4.99
C LEU A 49 -5.25 -10.49 4.39
N LEU A 50 -6.34 -9.98 4.97
CA LEU A 50 -6.93 -8.71 4.53
C LEU A 50 -5.99 -7.53 4.81
N MET A 51 -5.31 -7.50 5.96
CA MET A 51 -4.30 -6.49 6.29
C MET A 51 -3.12 -6.52 5.31
N ARG A 52 -2.72 -7.70 4.81
CA ARG A 52 -1.72 -7.80 3.75
C ARG A 52 -2.18 -7.11 2.47
N LEU A 53 -3.43 -7.31 2.05
CA LEU A 53 -3.95 -6.62 0.87
C LEU A 53 -4.06 -5.11 1.08
N ARG A 54 -4.48 -4.68 2.28
CA ARG A 54 -4.54 -3.26 2.66
C ARG A 54 -3.17 -2.58 2.58
N THR A 55 -2.14 -3.21 3.15
CA THR A 55 -0.78 -2.65 3.10
C THR A 55 -0.23 -2.59 1.67
N SER A 56 -0.60 -3.55 0.80
CA SER A 56 -0.28 -3.46 -0.63
C SER A 56 -0.98 -2.28 -1.32
N ALA A 57 -2.26 -2.02 -1.03
CA ALA A 57 -2.98 -0.86 -1.58
C ALA A 57 -2.37 0.48 -1.11
N TYR A 58 -2.00 0.57 0.16
CA TYR A 58 -1.33 1.76 0.71
C TYR A 58 0.04 1.99 0.08
N LEU A 59 0.81 0.93 -0.16
CA LEU A 59 2.09 1.05 -0.84
C LEU A 59 1.92 1.63 -2.25
N VAL A 60 0.92 1.15 -3.01
CA VAL A 60 0.63 1.67 -4.36
C VAL A 60 0.25 3.15 -4.30
N PHE A 61 -0.65 3.52 -3.40
CA PHE A 61 -1.07 4.91 -3.22
C PHE A 61 0.13 5.83 -2.92
N LEU A 62 1.00 5.43 -2.01
CA LEU A 62 2.18 6.21 -1.63
C LEU A 62 3.26 6.25 -2.73
N ALA A 63 3.22 5.32 -3.69
CA ALA A 63 4.14 5.23 -4.81
C ALA A 63 3.61 5.90 -6.09
N LEU A 64 2.44 6.56 -6.06
CA LEU A 64 1.85 7.19 -7.26
C LEU A 64 2.80 8.24 -7.88
N ASP A 65 3.47 9.04 -7.05
CA ASP A 65 4.45 10.05 -7.50
C ASP A 65 5.72 9.44 -8.11
N ASP A 66 6.02 8.17 -7.80
CA ASP A 66 7.17 7.45 -8.37
C ASP A 66 6.89 6.95 -9.80
N ALA A 67 5.66 7.11 -10.31
CA ALA A 67 5.24 6.77 -11.68
C ALA A 67 5.60 5.34 -12.14
N VAL A 68 5.54 4.40 -11.19
CA VAL A 68 6.00 3.02 -11.40
C VAL A 68 5.05 2.20 -12.27
N SER A 69 3.75 2.43 -12.15
CA SER A 69 2.71 1.74 -12.91
C SER A 69 1.79 2.77 -13.56
N PRO A 70 1.62 2.75 -14.90
CA PRO A 70 0.74 3.69 -15.59
C PRO A 70 -0.74 3.49 -15.24
N ASP A 71 -1.10 2.28 -14.81
CA ASP A 71 -2.48 1.92 -14.45
C ASP A 71 -2.81 2.26 -12.99
N ALA A 72 -1.82 2.68 -12.19
CA ALA A 72 -2.04 3.09 -10.81
C ALA A 72 -2.61 4.51 -10.76
N THR A 73 -3.83 4.63 -10.23
CA THR A 73 -4.49 5.92 -10.03
C THR A 73 -4.93 6.09 -8.58
N ILE A 74 -5.19 7.33 -8.18
CA ILE A 74 -5.80 7.64 -6.88
C ILE A 74 -7.14 6.90 -6.74
N ASP A 75 -7.99 6.97 -7.77
CA ASP A 75 -9.32 6.33 -7.77
C ASP A 75 -9.22 4.82 -7.58
N LEU A 76 -8.26 4.17 -8.24
CA LEU A 76 -8.02 2.73 -8.06
C LEU A 76 -7.66 2.39 -6.61
N CYS A 77 -6.83 3.22 -5.96
CA CYS A 77 -6.45 3.02 -4.56
C CYS A 77 -7.63 3.24 -3.60
N VAL A 78 -8.48 4.25 -3.88
CA VAL A 78 -9.70 4.53 -3.13
C VAL A 78 -10.72 3.40 -3.27
N ASP A 79 -10.92 2.89 -4.48
CA ASP A 79 -11.82 1.75 -4.73
C ASP A 79 -11.34 0.49 -4.01
N ALA A 80 -10.02 0.23 -4.03
CA ALA A 80 -9.44 -0.88 -3.30
C ALA A 80 -9.64 -0.76 -1.79
N GLU A 81 -9.43 0.43 -1.22
CA GLU A 81 -9.69 0.71 0.20
C GLU A 81 -11.16 0.46 0.55
N ARG A 82 -12.10 0.95 -0.27
CA ARG A 82 -13.53 0.73 -0.08
C ARG A 82 -13.90 -0.75 -0.07
N VAL A 83 -13.34 -1.54 -0.99
CA VAL A 83 -13.54 -2.99 -1.04
C VAL A 83 -13.05 -3.65 0.25
N LEU A 84 -11.86 -3.26 0.73
CA LEU A 84 -11.28 -3.82 1.96
C LEU A 84 -12.12 -3.44 3.20
N ASP A 85 -12.58 -2.19 3.29
CA ASP A 85 -13.42 -1.72 4.39
C ASP A 85 -14.80 -2.41 4.39
N ALA A 86 -15.39 -2.63 3.21
CA ALA A 86 -16.62 -3.40 3.06
C ALA A 86 -16.44 -4.86 3.52
N SER A 87 -15.30 -5.48 3.19
CA SER A 87 -14.97 -6.83 3.66
C SER A 87 -14.82 -6.89 5.18
N VAL A 88 -14.18 -5.91 5.82
CA VAL A 88 -14.12 -5.80 7.29
C VAL A 88 -15.53 -5.71 7.88
N ALA A 89 -16.38 -4.82 7.34
CA ALA A 89 -17.72 -4.61 7.85
C ALA A 89 -18.60 -5.86 7.72
N ARG A 90 -18.45 -6.65 6.63
CA ARG A 90 -19.11 -7.94 6.47
C ARG A 90 -18.57 -9.01 7.41
N ALA A 91 -17.24 -9.08 7.59
CA ALA A 91 -16.61 -10.01 8.51
C ALA A 91 -17.07 -9.77 9.96
N ALA A 92 -17.24 -8.51 10.37
CA ALA A 92 -17.78 -8.16 11.68
C ALA A 92 -19.22 -8.66 11.90
N GLN A 93 -20.02 -8.77 10.84
CA GLN A 93 -21.41 -9.24 10.91
C GLN A 93 -21.54 -10.76 10.79
N THR A 94 -20.70 -11.38 9.96
CA THR A 94 -20.85 -12.79 9.55
C THR A 94 -19.80 -13.72 10.19
N GLY A 95 -18.72 -13.16 10.74
CA GLY A 95 -17.52 -13.87 11.17
C GLY A 95 -16.64 -14.38 10.02
N ALA A 96 -17.05 -14.17 8.75
CA ALA A 96 -16.36 -14.70 7.58
C ALA A 96 -15.59 -13.60 6.83
N TRP A 97 -14.30 -13.82 6.63
CA TRP A 97 -13.43 -12.93 5.85
C TRP A 97 -13.45 -13.36 4.38
N THR A 98 -14.26 -12.69 3.58
CA THR A 98 -14.48 -13.06 2.17
C THR A 98 -14.54 -11.84 1.25
N LEU A 99 -14.23 -12.09 -0.03
CA LEU A 99 -14.32 -11.11 -1.11
C LEU A 99 -15.19 -11.69 -2.23
N HIS A 100 -16.01 -10.85 -2.84
CA HIS A 100 -16.77 -11.18 -4.04
C HIS A 100 -15.89 -11.09 -5.30
N ASP A 101 -16.37 -11.63 -6.42
CA ASP A 101 -15.59 -11.68 -7.66
C ASP A 101 -15.29 -10.29 -8.25
N ASP A 102 -16.23 -9.36 -8.15
CA ASP A 102 -16.07 -7.96 -8.57
C ASP A 102 -15.06 -7.21 -7.68
N GLU A 103 -15.13 -7.44 -6.37
CA GLU A 103 -14.15 -6.94 -5.39
C GLU A 103 -12.74 -7.49 -5.66
N CYS A 104 -12.64 -8.78 -6.02
CA CYS A 104 -11.37 -9.38 -6.40
C CYS A 104 -10.77 -8.70 -7.63
N ALA A 105 -11.58 -8.41 -8.66
CA ALA A 105 -11.09 -7.76 -9.88
C ALA A 105 -10.50 -6.35 -9.63
N VAL A 106 -11.02 -5.60 -8.64
CA VAL A 106 -10.42 -4.33 -8.21
C VAL A 106 -9.04 -4.58 -7.56
N LEU A 107 -8.97 -5.55 -6.65
CA LEU A 107 -7.74 -5.86 -5.93
C LEU A 107 -6.67 -6.47 -6.82
N GLU A 108 -7.02 -7.26 -7.84
CA GLU A 108 -6.08 -7.78 -8.84
C GLU A 108 -5.33 -6.65 -9.56
N ARG A 109 -6.04 -5.58 -9.95
CA ARG A 109 -5.43 -4.40 -10.58
C ARG A 109 -4.46 -3.68 -9.64
N VAL A 110 -4.83 -3.54 -8.37
CA VAL A 110 -3.95 -2.93 -7.35
C VAL A 110 -2.73 -3.80 -7.09
N LEU A 111 -2.90 -5.12 -7.03
CA LEU A 111 -1.79 -6.04 -6.83
C LEU A 111 -0.82 -6.04 -8.02
N ALA A 112 -1.31 -5.88 -9.25
CA ALA A 112 -0.43 -5.69 -10.42
C ALA A 112 0.43 -4.41 -10.30
N ALA A 113 -0.17 -3.30 -9.86
CA ALA A 113 0.57 -2.07 -9.59
C ALA A 113 1.57 -2.21 -8.42
N HIS A 114 1.18 -2.93 -7.36
CA HIS A 114 2.04 -3.26 -6.24
C HIS A 114 3.25 -4.09 -6.69
N ASP A 115 3.04 -5.06 -7.57
CA ASP A 115 4.10 -5.91 -8.13
C ASP A 115 5.12 -5.09 -8.91
N ALA A 116 4.65 -4.11 -9.68
CA ALA A 116 5.53 -3.14 -10.34
C ALA A 116 6.32 -2.32 -9.30
N CYS A 117 5.68 -1.83 -8.23
CA CYS A 117 6.34 -1.11 -7.13
C CYS A 117 7.49 -1.91 -6.53
N VAL A 118 7.24 -3.15 -6.09
CA VAL A 118 8.27 -3.97 -5.42
C VAL A 118 9.38 -4.43 -6.36
N ALA A 119 9.11 -4.55 -7.66
CA ALA A 119 10.10 -4.97 -8.65
C ALA A 119 11.03 -3.84 -9.11
N THR A 120 10.57 -2.58 -9.08
CA THR A 120 11.26 -1.46 -9.72
C THR A 120 11.83 -0.44 -8.73
N LEU A 121 11.14 -0.21 -7.60
CA LEU A 121 11.60 0.77 -6.62
C LEU A 121 12.91 0.32 -5.99
N THR A 122 13.79 1.29 -5.74
CA THR A 122 15.01 1.04 -4.98
C THR A 122 14.67 0.59 -3.56
N ARG A 123 15.52 -0.23 -2.96
CA ARG A 123 15.33 -0.70 -1.58
C ARG A 123 15.16 0.44 -0.58
N HIS A 124 15.90 1.53 -0.78
CA HIS A 124 15.77 2.72 0.04
C HIS A 124 14.38 3.34 -0.07
N ARG A 125 13.89 3.56 -1.31
CA ARG A 125 12.57 4.15 -1.54
C ARG A 125 11.47 3.25 -1.00
N LEU A 126 11.54 1.94 -1.26
CA LEU A 126 10.60 0.97 -0.73
C LEU A 126 10.57 0.98 0.81
N ALA A 127 11.73 1.03 1.47
CA ALA A 127 11.82 1.13 2.93
C ALA A 127 11.26 2.46 3.47
N GLU A 128 11.45 3.56 2.73
CA GLU A 128 10.84 4.84 3.06
C GLU A 128 9.32 4.77 3.03
N LEU A 129 8.74 4.26 1.93
CA LEU A 129 7.29 4.11 1.80
C LEU A 129 6.72 3.18 2.86
N TRP A 130 7.39 2.06 3.15
CA TRP A 130 6.94 1.11 4.17
C TRP A 130 6.82 1.72 5.57
N ARG A 131 7.64 2.71 5.94
CA ARG A 131 7.48 3.41 7.22
C ARG A 131 6.14 4.12 7.29
N HIS A 132 5.70 4.75 6.21
CA HIS A 132 4.39 5.39 6.12
C HIS A 132 3.27 4.35 6.10
N VAL A 133 3.42 3.25 5.37
CA VAL A 133 2.44 2.15 5.37
C VAL A 133 2.19 1.63 6.80
N CYS A 134 3.25 1.44 7.60
CA CYS A 134 3.10 1.05 9.01
C CYS A 134 2.30 2.09 9.82
N THR A 135 2.53 3.38 9.60
CA THR A 135 1.74 4.44 10.26
C THR A 135 0.26 4.37 9.88
N PHE A 136 -0.05 4.16 8.59
CA PHE A 136 -1.43 4.02 8.11
C PHE A 136 -2.09 2.77 8.68
N ALA A 137 -1.37 1.64 8.71
CA ALA A 137 -1.87 0.38 9.24
C ALA A 137 -2.17 0.46 10.75
N CYS A 138 -1.34 1.16 11.52
CA CYS A 138 -1.57 1.38 12.96
C CYS A 138 -2.71 2.35 13.28
N ALA A 139 -3.14 3.18 12.31
CA ALA A 139 -4.21 4.15 12.55
C ALA A 139 -5.61 3.51 12.60
N GLU A 140 -5.79 2.29 12.06
CA GLU A 140 -7.06 1.51 12.05
C GLU A 140 -8.32 2.32 11.69
N GLN A 141 -8.18 3.33 10.82
CA GLN A 141 -9.29 4.19 10.37
C GLN A 141 -9.71 3.80 8.95
N PRO A 142 -11.02 3.58 8.69
CA PRO A 142 -11.52 3.35 7.34
C PRO A 142 -11.41 4.63 6.49
N GLY A 143 -11.29 4.46 5.17
CA GLY A 143 -11.28 5.58 4.23
C GLY A 143 -10.07 6.52 4.34
N LEU A 144 -8.91 6.03 4.79
CA LEU A 144 -7.73 6.86 5.05
C LEU A 144 -7.07 7.33 3.74
N VAL A 145 -7.03 6.47 2.70
CA VAL A 145 -6.61 6.84 1.35
C VAL A 145 -7.58 7.86 0.75
N ALA A 146 -8.89 7.65 0.91
CA ALA A 146 -9.89 8.62 0.44
C ALA A 146 -9.71 10.00 1.10
N GLN A 147 -9.45 10.05 2.41
CA GLN A 147 -9.19 11.29 3.14
C GLN A 147 -7.88 11.96 2.69
N ALA A 148 -6.80 11.18 2.53
CA ALA A 148 -5.53 11.69 2.04
C ALA A 148 -5.65 12.25 0.62
N ALA A 149 -6.37 11.54 -0.26
CA ALA A 149 -6.66 11.97 -1.63
C ALA A 149 -7.46 13.28 -1.67
N ALA A 150 -8.52 13.39 -0.85
CA ALA A 150 -9.31 14.62 -0.76
C ALA A 150 -8.44 15.81 -0.34
N LYS A 151 -7.57 15.62 0.65
CA LYS A 151 -6.63 16.66 1.12
C LYS A 151 -5.60 17.06 0.06
N MET A 152 -5.17 16.13 -0.80
CA MET A 152 -4.28 16.43 -1.93
C MET A 152 -4.98 17.25 -3.03
N GLN A 153 -6.30 17.10 -3.15
CA GLN A 153 -7.13 17.84 -4.11
C GLN A 153 -7.59 19.21 -3.58
N GLU A 154 -7.48 19.47 -2.27
CA GLU A 154 -7.73 20.81 -1.72
C GLU A 154 -6.69 21.79 -2.28
N PRO A 155 -7.09 22.83 -3.03
CA PRO A 155 -6.15 23.83 -3.48
C PRO A 155 -5.54 24.47 -2.24
N ALA A 156 -4.22 24.59 -2.21
CA ALA A 156 -3.53 25.35 -1.16
C ALA A 156 -4.10 26.78 -1.17
N VAL A 157 -5.07 27.05 -0.30
CA VAL A 157 -5.62 28.38 -0.10
C VAL A 157 -4.48 29.18 0.51
N LEU A 158 -3.76 29.90 -0.34
CA LEU A 158 -2.82 30.94 0.04
C LEU A 158 -3.64 32.02 0.75
N HIS A 159 -3.57 32.03 2.08
CA HIS A 159 -3.97 33.15 2.92
C HIS A 159 -2.84 34.17 3.02
#